data_AF-A0A2N5ETX6-F1
#
_entry.id   AF-A0A2N5ETX6-F1
#
_cell.length_a   1.000
_cell.length_b   1.000
_cell.length_c   1.000
_cell.angle_alpha   90.00
_cell.angle_beta   90.00
_cell.angle_gamma   90.00
#
_symmetry.space_group_name_H-M   'P 1'
#
loop_
_entity.id
_entity.type
_entity.pdbx_description
1 polymer ?
#
loop_
_entity_poly.entity_id
_entity_poly.type
_entity_poly.pdbx_seq_one_letter_code
_entity_poly.pdbx_strand_id
1 'polypeptide(L)' 'MTVKCKVVATAAGIGVVCVALYLLALNSYCDQGGNFTLGMCAVTAFIPW' A
#
# COMPACT_ATOMS: atom_id res chain seq x y z
N MET A 1 -7.30 1.27 -30.34
CA MET A 1 -7.79 1.30 -28.95
C MET A 1 -6.87 0.57 -27.95
N THR A 2 -5.84 -0.13 -28.42
CA THR A 2 -4.98 -1.04 -27.64
C THR A 2 -4.00 -0.33 -26.68
N VAL A 3 -3.59 0.91 -26.96
CA VAL A 3 -2.60 1.66 -26.15
C VAL A 3 -3.18 2.22 -24.85
N LYS A 4 -4.45 2.65 -24.83
CA LYS A 4 -5.09 3.20 -23.62
C LYS A 4 -5.23 2.12 -22.53
N CYS A 5 -5.63 0.90 -22.90
CA CYS A 5 -5.70 -0.21 -21.94
C CYS A 5 -4.34 -0.61 -21.38
N LYS A 6 -3.28 -0.56 -22.20
CA LYS A 6 -1.92 -0.93 -21.76
C LYS A 6 -1.37 0.09 -20.76
N VAL A 7 -1.56 1.38 -21.04
CA VAL A 7 -1.19 2.47 -20.11
C VAL A 7 -2.01 2.41 -18.81
N VAL A 8 -3.32 2.16 -18.90
CA VAL A 8 -4.18 2.02 -17.71
C VAL A 8 -3.76 0.80 -16.87
N ALA A 9 -3.45 -0.33 -17.50
CA ALA A 9 -2.98 -1.52 -16.79
C ALA A 9 -1.63 -1.27 -16.11
N THR A 10 -0.69 -0.59 -16.78
CA THR A 10 0.60 -0.23 -16.18
C THR A 10 0.43 0.78 -15.05
N ALA A 11 -0.39 1.81 -15.22
CA ALA A 11 -0.67 2.80 -14.17
C ALA A 11 -1.36 2.16 -12.95
N ALA A 12 -2.31 1.26 -13.18
CA ALA A 12 -2.96 0.49 -12.12
C ALA A 12 -1.94 -0.42 -11.40
N GLY A 13 -1.06 -1.10 -12.14
CA GLY A 13 0.00 -1.92 -11.57
C GLY A 13 0.96 -1.12 -10.68
N ILE A 14 1.42 0.03 -11.16
CA ILE A 14 2.28 0.94 -10.38
C ILE A 14 1.54 1.43 -9.13
N GLY A 15 0.25 1.81 -9.25
CA GLY A 15 -0.56 2.23 -8.11
C GLY A 15 -0.67 1.16 -7.03
N VAL A 16 -0.93 -0.09 -7.42
CA VAL A 16 -1.00 -1.22 -6.48
C VAL A 16 0.34 -1.45 -5.78
N VAL A 17 1.47 -1.39 -6.51
CA VAL A 17 2.81 -1.54 -5.92
C VAL A 17 3.12 -0.40 -4.94
N CYS A 18 2.80 0.85 -5.29
CA CYS A 18 3.00 1.98 -4.39
C CYS A 18 2.19 1.85 -3.10
N VAL A 19 0.92 1.42 -3.20
CA VAL A 19 0.07 1.20 -2.03
C VAL A 19 0.61 0.06 -1.15
N ALA A 20 1.07 -1.04 -1.75
CA ALA A 20 1.68 -2.15 -1.01
C ALA A 20 2.94 -1.72 -0.26
N LEU A 21 3.85 -0.99 -0.92
CA LEU A 21 5.08 -0.46 -0.29
C LEU A 21 4.78 0.55 0.82
N TYR A 22 3.75 1.39 0.64
CA TYR A 22 3.31 2.34 1.65
C TYR A 22 2.80 1.64 2.91
N LEU A 23 1.98 0.60 2.74
CA LEU A 23 1.44 -0.17 3.86
C LEU A 23 2.53 -0.97 4.58
N LEU A 24 3.51 -1.52 3.86
CA LEU A 24 4.66 -2.20 4.45
C LEU A 24 5.52 -1.24 5.29
N ALA A 25 5.75 -0.03 4.78
CA ALA A 25 6.48 1.00 5.51
C ALA A 25 5.72 1.45 6.77
N LEU A 26 4.39 1.60 6.69
CA LEU A 26 3.54 1.87 7.84
C LEU A 26 3.64 0.76 8.90
N ASN A 27 3.58 -0.51 8.48
CA ASN A 27 3.72 -1.63 9.40
C ASN A 27 5.04 -1.57 10.20
N SER A 28 6.15 -1.27 9.53
CA SER A 28 7.46 -1.09 10.19
C SER A 28 7.51 0.13 11.12
N TYR A 29 6.80 1.21 10.80
CA TYR A 29 6.68 2.39 11.66
C TYR A 29 5.85 2.09 12.92
N CYS A 30 4.78 1.30 12.77
CA CYS A 30 3.92 0.86 13.87
C CYS A 30 4.65 -0.10 14.82
N ASP A 31 5.45 -1.03 14.28
CA ASP A 31 6.28 -1.96 15.05
C ASP A 31 7.30 -1.23 15.94
N GLN A 32 7.82 -0.09 15.47
CA GLN A 32 8.74 0.77 16.22
C GLN A 32 8.05 1.69 17.25
N GLY A 33 6.74 1.54 17.48
CA GLY A 33 5.99 2.33 18.46
C GLY A 33 5.67 3.76 18.00
N GLY A 34 5.66 4.01 16.69
CA GLY A 34 5.24 5.29 16.12
C GLY A 34 3.77 5.60 16.42
N ASN A 35 3.47 6.85 16.80
CA ASN A 35 2.10 7.29 17.11
C ASN A 35 1.34 7.66 15.82
N PHE A 36 1.07 6.67 14.97
CA PHE A 36 0.07 6.82 13.91
C PHE A 36 -1.33 6.60 14.50
N THR A 37 -2.36 7.24 13.94
CA THR A 37 -3.76 7.02 14.35
C THR A 37 -4.01 5.51 14.43
N LEU A 38 -4.30 5.02 15.63
CA LEU A 38 -4.33 3.62 16.08
C LEU A 38 -5.10 2.66 15.13
N GLY A 39 -5.95 3.18 14.26
CA GLY A 39 -6.67 2.45 13.21
C GLY A 39 -5.84 2.06 11.98
N MET A 40 -4.86 2.85 11.53
CA MET A 40 -4.07 2.52 10.32
C MET A 40 -3.12 1.34 10.55
N CYS A 41 -2.49 1.28 11.73
CA CYS A 41 -1.66 0.14 12.15
C CYS A 41 -2.48 -1.16 12.26
N ALA A 42 -3.74 -1.06 12.70
CA ALA A 42 -4.65 -2.20 12.79
C ALA A 42 -5.11 -2.69 11.40
N VAL A 43 -5.37 -1.78 10.45
CA VAL A 43 -5.68 -2.14 9.06
C VAL A 43 -4.49 -2.82 8.41
N THR A 44 -3.27 -2.34 8.65
CA THR A 44 -2.06 -2.99 8.14
C THR A 44 -1.77 -4.34 8.81
N ALA A 45 -2.08 -4.50 10.10
CA ALA A 45 -1.90 -5.78 10.80
C ALA A 45 -2.93 -6.85 10.38
N PHE A 46 -4.10 -6.43 9.87
CA PHE A 46 -5.13 -7.35 9.39
C PHE A 46 -4.86 -7.88 7.98
N ILE A 47 -4.02 -7.19 7.20
CA ILE A 47 -3.63 -7.64 5.87
C ILE A 47 -2.45 -8.60 6.04
N PRO A 48 -2.60 -9.90 5.67
CA PRO A 48 -1.55 -10.89 5.84
C PRO A 48 -0.53 -10.77 4.71
N TRP A 49 0.30 -9.72 4.72
CA TRP A 49 1.57 -9.75 4.01
C TRP A 49 2.55 -10.72 4.68
#